data_AF-A0A0L7QZS5-F1
#
_entry.id   AF-A0A0L7QZS5-F1
#
_cell.length_a   1.000
_cell.length_b   1.000
_cell.length_c   1.000
_cell.angle_alpha   90.00
_cell.angle_beta   90.00
_cell.angle_gamma   90.00
#
_symmetry.space_group_name_H-M   'P 1'
#
loop_
_entity.id
_entity.type
_entity.pdbx_description
1 polymer ?
#
loop_
_entity_poly.entity_id
_entity_poly.type
_entity_poly.pdbx_seq_one_letter_code
_entity_poly.pdbx_strand_id
1 'polypeptide(L)' 'MLRYFKYLISTKYPGRWIGRSGTVEWPARSPDLIPIDFYLWGTLKDIVYTNKPTTPVRACG' A
#
# COMPACT_ATOMS: atom_id res chain seq x y z
N MET A 1 3.93 13.16 9.93
CA MET A 1 3.04 12.02 9.58
C MET A 1 3.72 10.66 9.74
N LEU A 2 4.82 10.39 9.00
CA LEU A 2 5.57 9.12 9.09
C LEU A 2 6.06 8.77 10.50
N ARG A 3 6.47 9.76 11.32
CA ARG A 3 6.84 9.55 12.74
C ARG A 3 5.67 9.08 13.61
N TYR A 4 4.47 9.63 13.41
CA TYR A 4 3.28 9.25 14.18
C TYR A 4 2.81 7.84 13.81
N PHE A 5 2.82 7.53 12.51
CA PHE A 5 2.52 6.20 12.00
C PHE A 5 3.52 5.15 12.54
N LYS A 6 4.82 5.47 12.53
CA LYS A 6 5.85 4.63 13.13
C LYS A 6 5.59 4.38 14.63
N TYR A 7 5.24 5.41 15.38
CA TYR A 7 4.91 5.28 16.79
C TYR A 7 3.72 4.34 17.01
N LEU A 8 2.62 4.53 16.28
CA LEU A 8 1.43 3.68 16.39
C LEU A 8 1.73 2.20 16.10
N ILE A 9 2.48 1.91 15.03
CA ILE A 9 2.78 0.53 14.66
C ILE A 9 3.77 -0.11 15.63
N SER A 10 4.80 0.63 16.08
CA SER A 10 5.71 0.15 17.13
C SER A 10 5.00 -0.20 18.42
N THR A 11 4.02 0.61 18.83
CA THR A 11 3.24 0.35 20.05
C THR A 11 2.27 -0.82 19.86
N LYS A 12 1.63 -0.92 18.69
CA LYS A 12 0.61 -1.96 18.42
C LYS A 12 1.21 -3.34 18.12
N TYR A 13 2.42 -3.40 17.53
CA TYR A 13 3.06 -4.63 17.08
C TYR A 13 4.55 -4.70 17.47
N PRO A 14 4.89 -4.73 18.77
CA PRO A 14 6.27 -4.67 19.24
C PRO A 14 7.10 -5.82 18.65
N GLY A 15 8.20 -5.48 17.96
CA GLY A 15 9.13 -6.44 17.36
C GLY A 15 8.58 -7.26 16.18
N ARG A 16 7.32 -7.06 15.79
CA ARG A 16 6.64 -7.83 14.73
C ARG A 16 6.34 -7.02 13.47
N TRP A 17 6.74 -5.75 13.43
CA TRP A 17 6.47 -4.87 12.31
C TRP A 17 7.74 -4.55 11.52
N ILE A 18 7.60 -4.50 10.19
CA ILE A 18 8.71 -4.36 9.25
C ILE A 18 8.66 -2.93 8.69
N GLY A 19 9.78 -2.21 8.77
CA GLY A 19 9.85 -0.77 8.47
C GLY A 19 11.27 -0.35 8.10
N ARG A 20 11.44 0.77 7.38
CA ARG A 20 12.77 1.34 7.03
C ARG A 20 13.66 1.66 8.26
N SER A 21 13.14 1.45 9.47
CA SER A 21 13.82 1.54 10.76
C SER A 21 13.07 0.66 11.79
N GLY A 22 12.63 -0.53 11.37
CA GLY A 22 12.10 -1.62 12.20
C GLY A 22 13.15 -2.73 12.36
N THR A 23 12.86 -3.75 13.18
CA THR A 23 13.81 -4.83 13.54
C THR A 23 14.28 -5.66 12.35
N VAL A 24 13.51 -5.66 11.26
CA VAL A 24 13.82 -6.32 9.99
C VAL A 24 13.98 -5.22 8.94
N GLU A 25 15.20 -5.08 8.41
CA GLU A 25 15.46 -4.13 7.33
C GLU A 25 14.76 -4.57 6.05
N TRP A 26 14.19 -3.59 5.34
CA TRP A 26 13.56 -3.87 4.04
C TRP A 26 14.62 -4.16 2.98
N PRO A 27 14.38 -5.12 2.07
CA PRO A 27 15.16 -5.19 0.85
C PRO A 27 15.04 -3.88 0.08
N ALA A 28 16.15 -3.39 -0.46
CA ALA A 28 16.16 -2.21 -1.31
C ALA A 28 15.22 -2.48 -2.50
N ARG A 29 14.18 -1.65 -2.67
CA ARG A 29 13.09 -1.69 -3.68
C ARG A 29 11.71 -2.24 -3.23
N SER A 30 11.21 -1.85 -2.06
CA SER A 30 9.75 -1.85 -1.81
C SER A 30 9.20 -0.43 -1.74
N PRO A 31 8.95 0.23 -2.88
CA PRO A 31 8.21 1.50 -2.93
C PRO A 31 6.75 1.33 -2.50
N ASP A 32 6.19 0.13 -2.59
CA ASP A 32 4.75 -0.14 -2.41
C ASP A 32 4.25 -0.05 -0.96
N LEU A 33 5.13 0.20 0.02
CA LEU A 33 4.80 0.22 1.44
C LEU A 33 4.88 1.60 2.11
N ILE A 34 4.98 2.68 1.34
CA ILE A 34 4.70 3.98 1.92
C ILE A 34 3.19 4.01 2.20
N PRO A 35 2.73 4.40 3.40
CA PRO A 35 1.30 4.46 3.72
C PRO A 35 0.49 5.28 2.71
N ILE A 36 1.15 6.22 2.04
CA ILE A 36 0.58 7.01 0.95
C ILE A 36 0.26 6.15 -0.28
N ASP A 37 1.15 5.24 -0.67
CA ASP A 37 0.97 4.37 -1.84
C ASP A 37 -0.14 3.35 -1.58
N PHE A 38 -0.24 2.79 -0.37
CA PHE A 38 -1.37 1.95 0.02
C PHE A 38 -2.71 2.70 -0.01
N TYR A 39 -2.76 3.90 0.56
CA TYR A 39 -3.98 4.69 0.61
C TYR A 39 -4.39 5.15 -0.79
N LEU A 40 -3.43 5.64 -1.57
CA LEU A 40 -3.63 6.08 -2.94
C LEU A 40 -4.07 4.91 -3.81
N TRP A 41 -3.39 3.76 -3.73
CA TRP A 41 -3.71 2.57 -4.51
C TRP A 41 -5.06 1.94 -4.13
N GLY A 42 -5.41 1.92 -2.85
CA GLY A 42 -6.74 1.51 -2.40
C GLY A 42 -7.83 2.39 -2.99
N THR A 43 -7.67 3.71 -2.85
CA THR A 43 -8.62 4.70 -3.37
C THR A 43 -8.74 4.65 -4.90
N LEU A 44 -7.62 4.53 -5.60
CA LEU A 44 -7.61 4.44 -7.06
C LEU A 44 -8.33 3.19 -7.56
N LYS A 45 -8.13 2.04 -6.91
CA LYS A 45 -8.87 0.82 -7.26
C LYS A 45 -10.36 1.01 -7.05
N ASP A 46 -10.78 1.58 -5.91
CA ASP A 46 -12.20 1.83 -5.66
C ASP A 46 -12.80 2.74 -6.74
N ILE A 47 -12.11 3.81 -7.14
CA ILE A 47 -12.57 4.71 -8.21
C ILE A 47 -12.65 3.99 -9.57
N VAL A 48 -11.62 3.24 -9.94
CA VAL A 48 -11.55 2.54 -11.22
C VAL A 48 -12.61 1.44 -11.34
N TYR A 49 -12.85 0.69 -10.26
CA TYR A 49 -13.82 -0.41 -10.24
C TYR A 49 -15.25 0.01 -9.85
N THR A 50 -15.47 1.24 -9.36
CA THR A 50 -16.82 1.79 -9.14
C THR A 50 -17.62 1.84 -10.44
N ASN A 51 -16.96 2.16 -11.55
CA ASN A 51 -17.58 2.12 -12.86
C ASN A 51 -17.31 0.74 -13.48
N LYS A 52 -18.37 0.07 -13.99
CA LYS A 52 -18.17 -1.12 -14.82
C LYS A 52 -17.21 -0.73 -15.97
N PRO A 53 -16.07 -1.42 -16.14
CA PRO A 53 -15.15 -1.05 -17.19
C PRO A 53 -15.84 -1.25 -18.54
N THR A 54 -16.15 -0.15 -19.23
CA THR A 54 -16.68 -0.12 -20.60
C THR A 54 -15.59 -0.46 -21.63
N THR A 55 -14.57 -1.23 -21.26
CA THR A 55 -13.66 -1.79 -22.25
C THR A 55 -14.47 -2.83 -23.04
N PRO A 56 -14.80 -2.60 -24.33
CA PRO A 56 -15.15 -3.71 -25.17
C PRO A 56 -13.93 -4.61 -25.17
N VAL A 57 -14.05 -5.78 -24.57
CA VAL A 57 -13.16 -6.88 -24.90
C VAL A 57 -13.29 -6.98 -26.41
N ARG A 58 -12.26 -6.60 -27.17
CA ARG A 58 -12.24 -6.92 -28.59
C ARG A 58 -12.28 -8.44 -28.59
N ALA A 59 -13.46 -8.99 -28.84
CA ALA A 59 -13.62 -10.37 -29.23
C ALA A 59 -12.89 -10.46 -30.57
N CYS A 60 -11.60 -10.79 -30.51
CA CYS A 60 -10.92 -11.33 -31.66
C CYS A 60 -11.66 -12.63 -31.98
N GLY A 61 -12.35 -12.63 -33.12
CA GLY A 61 -12.89 -13.84 -33.72
C GLY A 61 -11.80 -14.77 -34.21
#